data_AF-A0A5M8NU24-F1
#
_entry.id   AF-A0A5M8NU24-F1
#
_cell.length_a   1.000
_cell.length_b   1.000
_cell.length_c   1.000
_cell.angle_alpha   90.00
_cell.angle_beta   90.00
_cell.angle_gamma   90.00
#
_symmetry.space_group_name_H-M   'P 1'
#
loop_
_entity.id
_entity.type
_entity.pdbx_description
1 polymer ?
#
loop_
_entity_poly.entity_id
_entity_poly.type
_entity_poly.pdbx_seq_one_letter_code
_entity_poly.pdbx_strand_id
1 'polypeptide(L)' 'MNCPKCTSDKSVKSGKVKGVQRYKCKRCGCNYSV' A
#
# COMPACT_ATOMS: atom_id res chain seq x y z
N MET A 1 7.70 -2.01 2.72
CA MET A 1 6.92 -0.75 2.79
C MET A 1 5.80 -0.93 3.76
N ASN A 2 5.89 -0.27 4.90
CA ASN A 2 4.92 -0.41 5.96
C ASN A 2 3.69 0.42 5.62
N CYS A 3 2.50 -0.12 5.90
CA CYS A 3 1.27 0.62 5.72
C CYS A 3 1.29 1.86 6.64
N PRO A 4 1.06 3.07 6.12
CA PRO A 4 1.08 4.29 6.94
C PRO A 4 -0.03 4.32 8.00
N LYS A 5 -1.08 3.50 7.84
CA LYS A 5 -2.23 3.46 8.76
C LYS A 5 -2.05 2.49 9.92
N CYS A 6 -1.48 1.32 9.67
CA CYS A 6 -1.42 0.23 10.67
C CYS A 6 -0.04 -0.38 10.83
N THR A 7 0.98 0.27 10.25
CA THR A 7 2.41 -0.10 10.24
C THR A 7 2.73 -1.51 9.75
N SER A 8 1.73 -2.25 9.27
CA SER A 8 1.90 -3.60 8.77
C SER A 8 2.75 -3.62 7.50
N ASP A 9 3.68 -4.55 7.48
CA ASP A 9 4.52 -4.97 6.35
C ASP A 9 3.73 -5.74 5.28
N LYS A 10 2.55 -6.27 5.62
CA LYS A 10 1.71 -7.06 4.71
C LYS A 10 0.93 -6.16 3.75
N SER A 11 1.51 -5.94 2.58
CA SER A 11 0.88 -5.20 1.46
C SER A 11 1.04 -5.92 0.12
N VAL A 12 0.16 -5.60 -0.82
CA VAL A 12 0.23 -6.06 -2.22
C VAL A 12 0.26 -4.87 -3.16
N LYS A 13 0.89 -5.03 -4.31
CA LYS A 13 0.87 -4.02 -5.38
C LYS A 13 -0.57 -3.87 -5.89
N SER A 14 -1.03 -2.64 -6.00
CA SER A 14 -2.39 -2.26 -6.40
C SER A 14 -2.35 -1.28 -7.58
N GLY A 15 -1.58 -1.64 -8.62
CA GLY A 15 -1.41 -0.81 -9.82
C GLY A 15 -0.44 0.36 -9.65
N LYS A 16 -0.36 1.23 -10.66
CA LYS A 16 0.49 2.43 -10.68
C LYS A 16 -0.35 3.64 -11.08
N VAL A 17 -0.12 4.78 -10.44
CA VAL A 17 -0.79 6.06 -10.75
C VAL A 17 0.28 7.12 -10.97
N LYS A 18 0.27 7.76 -12.15
CA LYS A 18 1.28 8.76 -12.54
C LYS A 18 2.74 8.27 -12.38
N GLY A 19 2.99 7.01 -12.70
CA GLY A 19 4.30 6.36 -12.53
C GLY A 19 4.60 5.85 -11.11
N VAL A 20 3.83 6.30 -10.10
CA VAL A 20 4.02 5.93 -8.70
C VAL A 20 3.33 4.59 -8.41
N GLN A 21 4.02 3.69 -7.72
CA GLN A 21 3.47 2.39 -7.35
C GLN A 21 2.47 2.54 -6.21
N ARG A 22 1.26 2.00 -6.41
CA ARG A 22 0.25 1.87 -5.36
C ARG A 22 0.31 0.52 -4.70
N TYR A 23 -0.04 0.50 -3.43
CA TYR A 23 -0.09 -0.68 -2.59
C TYR A 23 -1.40 -0.70 -1.81
N LYS A 24 -1.93 -1.91 -1.58
CA LYS A 24 -3.05 -2.16 -0.69
C LYS A 24 -2.57 -2.98 0.49
N CYS A 25 -2.81 -2.50 1.71
CA CYS A 25 -2.50 -3.25 2.92
C CYS A 25 -3.47 -4.43 3.08
N LYS A 26 -2.95 -5.65 3.27
CA LYS A 26 -3.78 -6.83 3.53
C LYS A 26 -4.41 -6.83 4.92
N ARG A 27 -3.84 -6.08 5.87
CA ARG A 27 -4.29 -6.05 7.26
C ARG A 27 -5.47 -5.11 7.48
N CYS A 28 -5.36 -3.86 7.01
CA CYS A 28 -6.39 -2.82 7.23
C CYS A 28 -7.13 -2.39 5.95
N GLY A 29 -6.77 -2.94 4.78
CA GLY A 29 -7.39 -2.60 3.50
C GLY A 29 -7.03 -1.23 2.94
N CYS A 30 -6.24 -0.42 3.65
CA CYS A 30 -5.84 0.92 3.21
C CYS A 30 -5.01 0.88 1.93
N ASN A 31 -5.29 1.81 1.01
CA ASN A 31 -4.50 2.02 -0.20
C ASN A 31 -3.52 3.17 0.04
N TYR A 32 -2.25 2.96 -0.29
CA TYR A 32 -1.21 3.97 -0.16
C TYR A 32 -0.25 3.91 -1.35
N SER A 33 0.43 5.02 -1.59
CA SER A 33 1.49 5.13 -2.60
C SER A 33 2.81 5.40 -1.88
N VAL A 34 3.90 5.10 -2.56
CA VAL A 34 5.28 5.23 -2.07
C VAL A 34 6.16 5.78 -3.16
#